data_AF-A0A920FT03-F1
#
_entry.id   AF-A0A920FT03-F1
#
_cell.length_a   1.000
_cell.length_b   1.000
_cell.length_c   1.000
_cell.angle_alpha   90.00
_cell.angle_beta   90.00
_cell.angle_gamma   90.00
#
_symmetry.space_group_name_H-M   'P 1'
#
loop_
_entity.id
_entity.type
_entity.pdbx_description
1 polymer ?
#
loop_
_entity_poly.entity_id
_entity_poly.type
_entity_poly.pdbx_seq_one_letter_code
_entity_poly.pdbx_strand_id
1 'polypeptide(L)'
;MINKASQKNNKLAIDVTFPSIEKFDYIPIPKSCAVSEFVTIMEGCSKYCSFCVVPYTRGEEVNRSLDEVLFEVNNLALKGVKEIVLLGQNVNSYKSNTINGIVRFSDLIKYLSLIDGIERIRHTTSHPIDFGDDLIEEYRNTKLANNLHLPVQSGSDTILAQMKRKHTSLEYRNIIRKVKMIRPDINLTTDIIVGYPGETDHDFQQTLKLVEDMNFSDAYTFIYSSRPGTPAAGVKDTLSIEEKKRRLYDFKKLIKSNLRHIHRKC
;
A
#
# COMPACT_ATOMS: atom_id res chain seq x y z
N MET A 1 -4.27 -35.42 -53.64
CA MET A 1 -2.95 -35.75 -54.22
C MET A 1 -2.13 -34.47 -54.36
N ILE A 2 -1.12 -34.32 -53.49
CA ILE A 2 0.21 -33.72 -53.71
C ILE A 2 0.29 -32.27 -54.27
N ASN A 3 0.64 -31.36 -53.36
CA ASN A 3 1.67 -30.30 -53.42
C ASN A 3 1.92 -29.47 -54.70
N LYS A 4 1.85 -28.15 -54.52
CA LYS A 4 2.94 -27.16 -54.72
C LYS A 4 2.47 -25.83 -54.10
N ALA A 5 2.83 -25.52 -52.86
CA ALA A 5 4.06 -24.83 -52.43
C ALA A 5 4.20 -23.37 -52.91
N SER A 6 3.92 -22.43 -52.00
CA SER A 6 4.90 -21.50 -51.43
C SER A 6 4.41 -20.05 -51.31
N GLN A 7 4.82 -19.43 -50.21
CA GLN A 7 4.65 -18.02 -49.80
C GLN A 7 3.30 -17.62 -49.18
N LYS A 8 3.29 -17.52 -47.84
CA LYS A 8 2.74 -16.34 -47.16
C LYS A 8 3.18 -16.28 -45.69
N ASN A 9 4.06 -15.30 -45.44
CA ASN A 9 4.21 -14.53 -44.20
C ASN A 9 4.13 -15.28 -42.87
N ASN A 10 5.28 -15.78 -42.44
CA ASN A 10 5.54 -16.12 -41.05
C ASN A 10 5.72 -14.83 -40.22
N LYS A 11 4.64 -14.08 -39.99
CA LYS A 11 4.58 -13.15 -38.86
C LYS A 11 4.40 -14.02 -37.63
N LEU A 12 5.49 -14.24 -36.89
CA LEU A 12 5.43 -14.68 -35.50
C LEU A 12 4.52 -13.69 -34.76
N ALA A 13 3.25 -14.06 -34.61
CA ALA A 13 2.34 -13.38 -33.71
C ALA A 13 2.87 -13.70 -32.31
N ILE A 14 3.63 -12.77 -31.74
CA ILE A 14 4.01 -12.83 -30.33
C ILE A 14 2.69 -12.67 -29.59
N ASP A 15 2.27 -13.73 -28.93
CA ASP A 15 1.14 -13.67 -28.03
C ASP A 15 1.50 -12.73 -26.89
N VAL A 16 0.84 -11.58 -26.85
CA VAL A 16 1.01 -10.56 -25.80
C VAL A 16 0.01 -10.75 -24.67
N THR A 17 -0.80 -11.82 -24.72
CA THR A 17 -1.62 -12.21 -23.59
C THR A 17 -0.72 -12.85 -22.55
N PHE A 18 -0.48 -12.12 -21.45
CA PHE A 18 0.12 -12.67 -20.25
C PHE A 18 -1.01 -13.33 -19.44
N PRO A 19 -1.05 -14.68 -19.32
CA PRO A 19 -1.93 -15.30 -18.35
C PRO A 19 -1.52 -14.78 -16.97
N SER A 20 -2.46 -14.22 -16.22
CA SER A 20 -2.19 -13.63 -14.90
C SER A 20 -1.59 -14.63 -13.90
N ILE A 21 -1.81 -15.94 -14.13
CA ILE A 21 -1.38 -17.06 -13.29
C ILE A 21 0.15 -17.27 -13.35
N GLU A 22 0.78 -17.09 -14.52
CA GLU A 22 2.22 -17.34 -14.69
C GLU A 22 3.12 -16.45 -13.82
N LYS A 23 2.62 -15.31 -13.33
CA LYS A 23 3.39 -14.38 -12.50
C LYS A 23 3.77 -14.93 -11.12
N PHE A 24 2.93 -15.80 -10.54
CA PHE A 24 3.14 -16.33 -9.20
C PHE A 24 3.78 -17.72 -9.20
N ASP A 25 3.74 -18.42 -10.34
CA ASP A 25 4.30 -19.76 -10.51
C ASP A 25 5.82 -19.84 -10.26
N TYR A 26 6.52 -18.70 -10.35
CA TYR A 26 7.98 -18.61 -10.19
C TYR A 26 8.44 -17.82 -8.95
N ILE A 27 7.63 -17.74 -7.89
CA ILE A 27 8.11 -17.17 -6.62
C ILE A 27 9.12 -18.15 -5.99
N PRO A 28 10.39 -17.76 -5.80
CA PRO A 28 11.37 -18.62 -5.15
C PRO A 28 10.98 -18.80 -3.67
N ILE A 29 10.87 -20.06 -3.24
CA ILE A 29 10.58 -20.38 -1.84
C ILE A 29 11.69 -19.80 -0.95
N PRO A 30 11.35 -19.06 0.13
CA PRO A 30 12.35 -18.50 1.02
C PRO A 30 13.27 -19.58 1.59
N LYS A 31 14.58 -19.33 1.49
CA LYS A 31 15.66 -20.24 1.94
C LYS A 31 16.13 -19.92 3.38
N SER A 32 15.46 -19.03 4.10
CA SER A 32 16.03 -18.46 5.32
C SER A 32 15.72 -19.27 6.59
N CYS A 33 16.61 -19.10 7.58
CA CYS A 33 16.37 -19.37 9.01
C CYS A 33 16.05 -18.05 9.75
N ALA A 34 15.41 -17.08 9.09
CA ALA A 34 15.11 -15.79 9.69
C ALA A 34 13.86 -15.86 10.57
N VAL A 35 13.84 -15.08 11.65
CA VAL A 35 12.66 -14.98 12.54
C VAL A 35 11.47 -14.32 11.83
N SER A 36 11.75 -13.45 10.85
CA SER A 36 10.75 -12.72 10.06
C SER A 36 10.96 -12.95 8.57
N GLU A 37 9.89 -13.18 7.82
CA GLU A 37 9.92 -13.38 6.36
C GLU A 37 8.87 -12.57 5.62
N PHE A 38 9.15 -12.27 4.34
CA PHE A 38 8.24 -11.54 3.47
C PHE A 38 7.38 -12.50 2.64
N VAL A 39 6.08 -12.24 2.59
CA VAL A 39 5.13 -13.03 1.80
C VAL A 39 4.37 -12.10 0.88
N THR A 40 4.66 -12.16 -0.42
CA THR A 40 3.95 -11.37 -1.43
C THR A 40 2.57 -11.99 -1.67
N ILE A 41 1.48 -11.29 -1.32
CA ILE A 41 0.11 -11.81 -1.46
C ILE A 41 -0.60 -11.32 -2.73
N MET A 42 -0.06 -10.28 -3.35
CA MET A 42 -0.63 -9.66 -4.54
C MET A 42 0.43 -8.89 -5.33
N GLU A 43 0.15 -8.65 -6.61
CA GLU A 43 0.91 -7.74 -7.45
C GLU A 43 -0.03 -6.82 -8.25
N GLY A 44 0.44 -5.62 -8.56
CA GLY A 44 -0.28 -4.64 -9.37
C GLY A 44 -1.19 -3.77 -8.51
N CYS A 45 -1.80 -2.77 -9.13
CA CYS A 45 -2.68 -1.85 -8.41
C CYS A 45 -3.70 -1.26 -9.36
N SER A 46 -4.99 -1.45 -9.03
CA SER A 46 -6.09 -0.87 -9.80
C SER A 46 -6.53 0.51 -9.28
N LYS A 47 -5.73 1.12 -8.39
CA LYS A 47 -5.93 2.51 -7.95
C LYS A 47 -5.16 3.45 -8.85
N TYR A 48 -5.84 3.96 -9.89
CA TYR A 48 -5.30 4.92 -10.87
C TYR A 48 -5.13 6.33 -10.28
N CYS A 49 -4.26 6.46 -9.26
CA CYS A 49 -3.87 7.74 -8.69
C CYS A 49 -3.11 8.55 -9.74
N SER A 50 -3.37 9.86 -9.83
CA SER A 50 -2.87 10.71 -10.92
C SER A 50 -1.34 10.78 -11.00
N PHE A 51 -0.64 10.58 -9.89
CA PHE A 51 0.83 10.66 -9.77
C PHE A 51 1.52 9.28 -9.84
N CYS A 52 0.76 8.19 -9.80
CA CYS A 52 1.30 6.85 -9.62
C CYS A 52 1.50 6.13 -10.95
N VAL A 53 2.71 5.64 -11.20
CA VAL A 53 3.05 4.89 -12.42
C VAL A 53 2.76 3.38 -12.29
N VAL A 54 2.44 2.89 -11.09
CA VAL A 54 2.28 1.47 -10.79
C VAL A 54 1.26 0.76 -11.69
N PRO A 55 0.04 1.29 -11.92
CA PRO A 55 -0.95 0.61 -12.76
C PRO A 55 -0.44 0.37 -14.19
N TYR A 56 0.38 1.29 -14.71
CA TYR A 56 0.92 1.22 -16.07
C TYR A 56 2.15 0.32 -16.20
N THR A 57 2.86 0.08 -15.11
CA THR A 57 4.14 -0.67 -15.13
C THR A 57 4.01 -2.08 -14.58
N ARG A 58 3.12 -2.31 -13.61
CA ARG A 58 2.87 -3.63 -13.00
C ARG A 58 1.55 -4.26 -13.45
N GLY A 59 0.69 -3.47 -14.09
CA GLY A 59 -0.63 -3.88 -14.53
C GLY A 59 -1.69 -3.75 -13.43
N GLU A 60 -2.87 -4.30 -13.74
CA GLU A 60 -3.98 -4.36 -12.81
C GLU A 60 -3.68 -5.29 -11.63
N GLU A 61 -4.47 -5.11 -10.57
CA GLU A 61 -4.40 -5.92 -9.37
C GLU A 61 -4.64 -7.40 -9.65
N VAL A 62 -3.69 -8.23 -9.24
CA VAL A 62 -3.79 -9.70 -9.24
C VAL A 62 -3.44 -10.21 -7.85
N ASN A 63 -4.35 -10.98 -7.25
CA ASN A 63 -4.20 -11.55 -5.93
C ASN A 63 -3.83 -13.04 -6.03
N ARG A 64 -2.96 -13.51 -5.13
CA ARG A 64 -2.69 -14.94 -4.98
C ARG A 64 -3.89 -15.66 -4.37
N SER A 65 -4.01 -16.95 -4.67
CA SER A 65 -5.04 -17.77 -4.05
C SER A 65 -4.82 -17.87 -2.53
N LEU A 66 -5.90 -18.03 -1.76
CA LEU A 66 -5.79 -18.23 -0.31
C LEU A 66 -4.93 -19.46 -0.01
N ASP A 67 -5.14 -20.55 -0.74
CA ASP A 67 -4.47 -21.82 -0.53
C ASP A 67 -2.96 -21.73 -0.75
N GLU A 68 -2.50 -21.00 -1.78
CA GLU A 68 -1.07 -20.75 -2.01
C GLU A 68 -0.43 -19.97 -0.85
N VAL A 69 -1.10 -18.92 -0.36
CA VAL A 69 -0.58 -18.08 0.72
C VAL A 69 -0.54 -18.88 2.02
N LEU A 70 -1.59 -19.65 2.33
CA LEU A 70 -1.61 -20.53 3.49
C LEU A 70 -0.55 -21.62 3.41
N PHE A 71 -0.37 -22.24 2.24
CA PHE A 71 0.66 -23.27 2.05
C PHE A 71 2.06 -22.72 2.26
N GLU A 72 2.38 -21.55 1.69
CA GLU A 72 3.67 -20.90 1.89
C GLU A 72 3.91 -20.56 3.36
N VAL A 73 2.94 -19.93 4.03
CA VAL A 73 3.09 -19.52 5.43
C VAL A 73 3.22 -20.73 6.36
N ASN A 74 2.46 -21.81 6.14
CA ASN A 74 2.62 -23.05 6.90
C ASN A 74 4.04 -23.63 6.73
N ASN A 75 4.57 -23.64 5.51
CA ASN A 75 5.94 -24.11 5.27
C ASN A 75 7.00 -23.23 5.95
N LEU A 76 6.77 -21.91 6.02
CA LEU A 76 7.63 -20.99 6.76
C LEU A 76 7.56 -21.25 8.26
N ALA A 77 6.36 -21.48 8.80
CA ALA A 77 6.17 -21.80 10.21
C ALA A 77 6.90 -23.11 10.60
N LEU A 78 6.84 -24.15 9.76
CA LEU A 78 7.58 -25.40 9.95
C LEU A 78 9.11 -25.21 9.95
N LYS A 79 9.62 -24.18 9.27
CA LYS A 79 11.03 -23.78 9.27
C LYS A 79 11.41 -22.88 10.46
N GLY A 80 10.48 -22.60 11.36
CA GLY A 80 10.71 -21.79 12.57
C GLY A 80 10.55 -20.28 12.37
N VAL A 81 9.98 -19.82 11.25
CA VAL A 81 9.60 -18.41 11.07
C VAL A 81 8.47 -18.06 12.04
N LYS A 82 8.62 -16.95 12.77
CA LYS A 82 7.63 -16.49 13.76
C LYS A 82 6.88 -15.24 13.32
N GLU A 83 7.47 -14.41 12.47
CA GLU A 83 6.85 -13.22 11.90
C GLU A 83 6.71 -13.33 10.39
N ILE A 84 5.54 -12.98 9.88
CA ILE A 84 5.33 -12.79 8.44
C ILE A 84 5.02 -11.33 8.15
N VAL A 85 5.57 -10.82 7.05
CA VAL A 85 5.31 -9.48 6.54
C VAL A 85 4.64 -9.59 5.18
N LEU A 86 3.34 -9.32 5.15
CA LEU A 86 2.52 -9.37 3.94
C LEU A 86 2.86 -8.18 3.03
N LEU A 87 3.21 -8.50 1.78
CA LEU A 87 3.64 -7.53 0.78
C LEU A 87 2.67 -7.47 -0.41
N GLY A 88 2.56 -6.26 -0.96
CA GLY A 88 1.77 -5.94 -2.14
C GLY A 88 1.79 -4.43 -2.39
N GLN A 89 1.27 -3.98 -3.53
CA GLN A 89 1.13 -2.54 -3.81
C GLN A 89 -0.10 -1.91 -3.14
N ASN A 90 -1.09 -2.71 -2.72
CA ASN A 90 -2.23 -2.27 -1.95
C ASN A 90 -2.81 -3.42 -1.12
N VAL A 91 -2.10 -3.89 -0.09
CA VAL A 91 -2.39 -5.18 0.57
C VAL A 91 -3.84 -5.32 1.06
N ASN A 92 -4.48 -4.22 1.48
CA ASN A 92 -5.84 -4.26 2.00
C ASN A 92 -6.94 -4.30 0.92
N SER A 93 -6.60 -4.26 -0.38
CA SER A 93 -7.54 -4.66 -1.43
C SER A 93 -7.52 -6.14 -1.76
N TYR A 94 -6.65 -6.94 -1.10
CA TYR A 94 -6.57 -8.38 -1.32
C TYR A 94 -7.93 -9.06 -1.23
N LYS A 95 -8.25 -9.82 -2.29
CA LYS A 95 -9.44 -10.66 -2.40
C LYS A 95 -9.08 -11.96 -3.08
N SER A 96 -9.52 -13.07 -2.50
CA SER A 96 -9.39 -14.39 -3.10
C SER A 96 -10.75 -15.06 -3.23
N ASN A 97 -11.02 -15.65 -4.40
CA ASN A 97 -12.24 -16.39 -4.64
C ASN A 97 -12.06 -17.82 -4.12
N THR A 98 -12.95 -18.25 -3.23
CA THR A 98 -13.00 -19.63 -2.72
C THR A 98 -14.37 -20.23 -2.98
N ILE A 99 -14.51 -21.55 -2.79
CA ILE A 99 -15.79 -22.25 -2.90
C ILE A 99 -16.84 -21.67 -1.94
N ASN A 100 -16.40 -21.17 -0.77
CA ASN A 100 -17.26 -20.64 0.29
C ASN A 100 -17.50 -19.13 0.18
N GLY A 101 -17.00 -18.47 -0.88
CA GLY A 101 -17.16 -17.04 -1.13
C GLY A 101 -15.83 -16.29 -1.24
N ILE A 102 -15.91 -14.96 -1.20
CA ILE A 102 -14.76 -14.07 -1.34
C ILE A 102 -14.11 -13.86 0.02
N VAL A 103 -12.84 -14.23 0.13
CA VAL A 103 -12.00 -14.00 1.29
C VAL A 103 -11.32 -12.64 1.14
N ARG A 104 -11.48 -11.77 2.13
CA ARG A 104 -10.87 -10.43 2.15
C ARG A 104 -9.55 -10.43 2.89
N PHE A 105 -8.84 -9.31 2.86
CA PHE A 105 -7.59 -9.13 3.61
C PHE A 105 -7.76 -9.35 5.13
N SER A 106 -8.87 -8.87 5.71
CA SER A 106 -9.21 -9.11 7.12
C SER A 106 -9.32 -10.61 7.44
N ASP A 107 -10.00 -11.36 6.58
CA ASP A 107 -10.14 -12.81 6.71
C ASP A 107 -8.79 -13.54 6.53
N LEU A 108 -7.96 -13.09 5.58
CA LEU A 108 -6.61 -13.62 5.41
C LEU A 108 -5.79 -13.49 6.71
N ILE A 109 -5.81 -12.33 7.36
CA ILE A 109 -5.12 -12.14 8.65
C ILE A 109 -5.64 -13.14 9.70
N LYS A 110 -6.97 -13.35 9.77
CA LYS A 110 -7.57 -14.32 10.70
C LYS A 110 -7.06 -15.73 10.43
N TYR A 111 -7.10 -16.19 9.17
CA TYR A 111 -6.62 -17.52 8.81
C TYR A 111 -5.14 -17.72 9.12
N LEU A 112 -4.31 -16.73 8.77
CA LEU A 112 -2.87 -16.77 9.07
C LEU A 112 -2.58 -16.76 10.57
N SER A 113 -3.45 -16.13 11.36
CA SER A 113 -3.30 -16.11 12.82
C SER A 113 -3.60 -17.46 13.48
N LEU A 114 -4.31 -18.35 12.80
CA LEU A 114 -4.58 -19.71 13.27
C LEU A 114 -3.42 -20.68 12.99
N ILE A 115 -2.42 -20.29 12.20
CA ILE A 115 -1.26 -21.13 11.91
C ILE A 115 -0.36 -21.20 13.14
N ASP A 116 -0.12 -22.42 13.62
CA ASP A 116 0.80 -22.70 14.72
C ASP A 116 2.24 -22.33 14.32
N GLY A 117 2.98 -21.70 15.24
CA GLY A 117 4.33 -21.19 14.99
C GLY A 117 4.40 -19.74 14.53
N ILE A 118 3.35 -19.22 13.89
CA ILE A 118 3.26 -17.78 13.56
C ILE A 118 2.82 -17.01 14.81
N GLU A 119 3.70 -16.15 15.31
CA GLU A 119 3.48 -15.31 16.48
C GLU A 119 3.11 -13.86 16.10
N ARG A 120 3.55 -13.39 14.91
CA ARG A 120 3.32 -12.01 14.47
C ARG A 120 3.02 -11.90 12.98
N ILE A 121 2.03 -11.08 12.64
CA ILE A 121 1.68 -10.73 11.27
C ILE A 121 1.84 -9.23 11.11
N ARG A 122 2.58 -8.81 10.10
CA ARG A 122 2.73 -7.41 9.71
C ARG A 122 2.29 -7.26 8.28
N HIS A 123 1.84 -6.07 7.93
CA HIS A 123 1.66 -5.69 6.55
C HIS A 123 2.15 -4.26 6.34
N THR A 124 2.46 -3.95 5.10
CA THR A 124 2.80 -2.58 4.67
C THR A 124 2.00 -2.24 3.42
N THR A 125 1.92 -0.96 3.10
CA THR A 125 1.27 -0.44 1.89
C THR A 125 -0.24 -0.68 1.83
N SER A 126 -1.01 0.15 2.53
CA SER A 126 -2.48 0.14 2.51
C SER A 126 -3.06 1.39 1.83
N HIS A 127 -4.27 1.28 1.27
CA HIS A 127 -5.00 2.43 0.74
C HIS A 127 -6.23 2.74 1.61
N PRO A 128 -6.47 4.01 2.00
CA PRO A 128 -7.59 4.39 2.89
C PRO A 128 -8.97 3.90 2.40
N ILE A 129 -9.22 3.92 1.09
CA ILE A 129 -10.50 3.47 0.51
C ILE A 129 -10.83 1.99 0.76
N ASP A 130 -9.81 1.13 0.90
CA ASP A 130 -10.02 -0.30 1.12
C ASP A 130 -9.89 -0.64 2.61
N PHE A 131 -9.91 0.37 3.48
CA PHE A 131 -9.78 0.20 4.93
C PHE A 131 -11.18 0.16 5.57
N GLY A 132 -11.87 -0.97 5.35
CA GLY A 132 -13.22 -1.21 5.86
C GLY A 132 -13.28 -1.49 7.35
N ASP A 133 -14.49 -1.48 7.90
CA ASP A 133 -14.74 -1.79 9.32
C ASP A 133 -14.32 -3.21 9.70
N ASP A 134 -14.35 -4.15 8.74
CA ASP A 134 -13.87 -5.52 8.93
C ASP A 134 -12.36 -5.58 9.19
N LEU A 135 -11.57 -4.78 8.48
CA LEU A 135 -10.13 -4.67 8.72
C LEU A 135 -9.82 -3.87 9.98
N ILE A 136 -10.61 -2.84 10.29
CA ILE A 136 -10.45 -2.08 11.54
C ILE A 136 -10.63 -3.01 12.74
N GLU A 137 -11.68 -3.82 12.74
CA GLU A 137 -11.97 -4.77 13.83
C GLU A 137 -10.85 -5.82 13.98
N GLU A 138 -10.17 -6.18 12.89
CA GLU A 138 -9.05 -7.12 12.91
C GLU A 138 -7.85 -6.59 13.74
N TYR A 139 -7.78 -5.29 14.04
CA TYR A 139 -6.82 -4.77 15.01
C TYR A 139 -7.07 -5.27 16.45
N ARG A 140 -8.14 -6.01 16.75
CA ARG A 140 -8.23 -6.75 18.03
C ARG A 140 -7.33 -7.97 18.07
N ASN A 141 -6.95 -8.52 16.93
CA ASN A 141 -6.14 -9.73 16.84
C ASN A 141 -4.72 -9.48 17.36
N THR A 142 -4.35 -10.15 18.45
CA THR A 142 -3.06 -9.94 19.13
C THR A 142 -1.84 -10.32 18.28
N LYS A 143 -1.99 -11.19 17.28
CA LYS A 143 -0.91 -11.54 16.35
C LYS A 143 -0.68 -10.46 15.29
N LEU A 144 -1.68 -9.63 14.99
CA LEU A 144 -1.48 -8.48 14.09
C LEU A 144 -0.62 -7.43 14.79
N ALA A 145 0.50 -7.06 14.17
CA ALA A 145 1.49 -6.14 14.74
C ALA A 145 0.87 -4.77 15.09
N ASN A 146 1.34 -4.15 16.17
CA ASN A 146 0.85 -2.86 16.64
C ASN A 146 1.41 -1.66 15.84
N ASN A 147 1.31 -1.73 14.51
CA ASN A 147 1.68 -0.66 13.59
C ASN A 147 0.69 -0.56 12.43
N LEU A 148 0.48 0.65 11.94
CA LEU A 148 -0.30 0.92 10.74
C LEU A 148 0.43 1.95 9.89
N HIS A 149 0.80 1.54 8.68
CA HIS A 149 1.27 2.43 7.63
C HIS A 149 0.12 2.73 6.67
N LEU A 150 -0.44 3.94 6.72
CA LEU A 150 -1.58 4.34 5.92
C LEU A 150 -1.33 5.66 5.19
N PRO A 151 -0.80 5.61 3.96
CA PRO A 151 -0.50 6.79 3.15
C PRO A 151 -1.72 7.65 2.81
N VAL A 152 -1.76 8.87 3.35
CA VAL A 152 -2.77 9.90 2.99
C VAL A 152 -2.35 10.76 1.80
N GLN A 153 -1.05 10.97 1.59
CA GLN A 153 -0.44 11.83 0.56
C GLN A 153 -0.63 13.34 0.73
N SER A 154 -1.81 13.81 1.11
CA SER A 154 -2.08 15.22 1.39
C SER A 154 -3.19 15.35 2.43
N GLY A 155 -3.19 16.43 3.21
CA GLY A 155 -4.30 16.74 4.12
C GLY A 155 -5.39 17.61 3.52
N SER A 156 -5.19 18.13 2.29
CA SER A 156 -6.19 18.94 1.57
C SER A 156 -7.08 18.08 0.69
N ASP A 157 -8.39 18.20 0.87
CA ASP A 157 -9.38 17.51 0.05
C ASP A 157 -9.32 17.93 -1.43
N THR A 158 -8.95 19.18 -1.72
CA THR A 158 -8.74 19.67 -3.09
C THR A 158 -7.58 18.94 -3.76
N ILE A 159 -6.46 18.78 -3.05
CA ILE A 159 -5.29 18.08 -3.58
C ILE A 159 -5.53 16.57 -3.63
N LEU A 160 -6.19 15.98 -2.64
CA LEU A 160 -6.61 14.58 -2.67
C LEU A 160 -7.49 14.29 -3.91
N ALA A 161 -8.45 15.15 -4.22
CA ALA A 161 -9.28 15.02 -5.41
C ALA A 161 -8.46 15.10 -6.71
N GLN A 162 -7.53 16.06 -6.82
CA GLN A 162 -6.62 16.17 -7.96
C GLN A 162 -5.68 14.96 -8.08
N MET A 163 -5.28 14.37 -6.95
CA MET A 163 -4.52 13.12 -6.86
C MET A 163 -5.34 11.89 -7.27
N LYS A 164 -6.64 12.04 -7.53
CA LYS A 164 -7.64 10.96 -7.67
C LYS A 164 -7.70 10.03 -6.46
N ARG A 165 -7.40 10.56 -5.27
CA ARG A 165 -7.67 9.88 -4.01
C ARG A 165 -9.19 9.96 -3.75
N LYS A 166 -9.86 8.82 -3.78
CA LYS A 166 -11.31 8.70 -3.55
C LYS A 166 -11.64 8.66 -2.06
N HIS A 167 -11.01 9.54 -1.28
CA HIS A 167 -11.27 9.72 0.14
C HIS A 167 -10.96 11.17 0.53
N THR A 168 -11.55 11.61 1.62
CA THR A 168 -11.33 12.91 2.26
C THR A 168 -10.44 12.78 3.49
N SER A 169 -9.89 13.92 3.90
CA SER A 169 -9.16 14.12 5.14
C SER A 169 -10.02 13.74 6.36
N LEU A 170 -11.35 13.96 6.30
CA LEU A 170 -12.29 13.54 7.34
C LEU A 170 -12.46 12.02 7.42
N GLU A 171 -12.67 11.35 6.29
CA GLU A 171 -12.78 9.87 6.24
C GLU A 171 -11.50 9.21 6.75
N TYR A 172 -10.34 9.73 6.33
CA TYR A 172 -9.04 9.29 6.83
C TYR A 172 -8.94 9.41 8.35
N ARG A 173 -9.28 10.58 8.92
CA ARG A 173 -9.31 10.78 10.39
C ARG A 173 -10.24 9.79 11.08
N ASN A 174 -11.38 9.48 10.47
CA ASN A 174 -12.33 8.54 11.06
C ASN A 174 -11.80 7.10 11.12
N ILE A 175 -11.09 6.66 10.07
CA ILE A 175 -10.40 5.35 10.08
C ILE A 175 -9.40 5.30 11.23
N ILE A 176 -8.50 6.28 11.31
CA ILE A 176 -7.47 6.33 12.35
C ILE A 176 -8.09 6.38 13.74
N ARG A 177 -9.15 7.17 13.94
CA ARG A 177 -9.88 7.25 15.20
C ARG A 177 -10.43 5.88 15.61
N LYS A 178 -11.08 5.16 14.69
CA LYS A 178 -11.63 3.83 14.98
C LYS A 178 -10.55 2.82 15.35
N VAL A 179 -9.43 2.83 14.65
CA VAL A 179 -8.27 1.97 14.99
C VAL A 179 -7.70 2.33 16.37
N LYS A 180 -7.53 3.62 16.67
CA LYS A 180 -7.05 4.07 18.00
C LYS A 180 -8.00 3.74 19.15
N MET A 181 -9.32 3.63 18.90
CA MET A 181 -10.25 3.13 19.93
C MET A 181 -9.98 1.67 20.31
N ILE A 182 -9.46 0.86 19.38
CA ILE A 182 -9.09 -0.54 19.61
C ILE A 182 -7.68 -0.64 20.18
N ARG A 183 -6.74 0.14 19.62
CA ARG A 183 -5.34 0.20 20.04
C ARG A 183 -4.88 1.65 20.25
N PRO A 184 -5.03 2.21 21.46
CA PRO A 184 -4.64 3.59 21.74
C PRO A 184 -3.17 3.89 21.44
N ASP A 185 -2.30 2.92 21.68
CA ASP A 185 -0.84 3.03 21.53
C ASP A 185 -0.33 2.53 20.16
N ILE A 186 -1.19 2.47 19.14
CA ILE A 186 -0.77 2.02 17.81
C ILE A 186 0.24 2.96 17.17
N ASN A 187 1.33 2.40 16.65
CA ASN A 187 2.31 3.16 15.90
C ASN A 187 1.77 3.50 14.50
N LEU A 188 1.62 4.79 14.20
CA LEU A 188 1.08 5.29 12.94
C LEU A 188 2.17 5.91 12.07
N THR A 189 2.21 5.50 10.81
CA THR A 189 3.06 6.12 9.79
C THR A 189 2.29 6.41 8.51
N THR A 190 2.75 7.37 7.72
CA THR A 190 2.10 7.77 6.46
C THR A 190 3.14 8.24 5.44
N ASP A 191 2.72 8.38 4.18
CA ASP A 191 3.44 9.13 3.16
C ASP A 191 2.74 10.45 2.88
N ILE A 192 3.53 11.47 2.54
CA ILE A 192 3.08 12.80 2.11
C ILE A 192 3.86 13.23 0.87
N ILE A 193 3.15 13.79 -0.12
CA ILE A 193 3.71 14.44 -1.30
C ILE A 193 3.50 15.94 -1.17
N VAL A 194 4.58 16.70 -1.00
CA VAL A 194 4.54 18.17 -0.99
C VAL A 194 4.84 18.71 -2.37
N GLY A 195 4.26 19.88 -2.68
CA GLY A 195 4.53 20.56 -3.95
C GLY A 195 3.85 19.89 -5.15
N TYR A 196 2.70 19.27 -4.94
CA TYR A 196 1.88 18.73 -6.02
C TYR A 196 1.44 19.86 -6.97
N PRO A 197 1.30 19.64 -8.30
CA PRO A 197 0.92 20.69 -9.24
C PRO A 197 -0.42 21.32 -8.85
N GLY A 198 -0.42 22.63 -8.60
CA GLY A 198 -1.61 23.36 -8.14
C GLY A 198 -1.78 23.47 -6.62
N GLU A 199 -0.85 22.92 -5.80
CA GLU A 199 -0.92 23.03 -4.34
C GLU A 199 -0.71 24.47 -3.85
N THR A 200 -1.75 25.03 -3.23
CA THR A 200 -1.70 26.38 -2.63
C THR A 200 -1.12 26.34 -1.21
N ASP A 201 -0.79 27.51 -0.66
CA ASP A 201 -0.37 27.59 0.75
C ASP A 201 -1.47 27.13 1.70
N HIS A 202 -2.73 27.38 1.37
CA HIS A 202 -3.88 26.90 2.14
C HIS A 202 -3.91 25.35 2.19
N ASP A 203 -3.69 24.70 1.05
CA ASP A 203 -3.64 23.23 0.96
C ASP A 203 -2.48 22.65 1.77
N PHE A 204 -1.32 23.31 1.71
CA PHE A 204 -0.16 22.93 2.48
C PHE A 204 -0.42 23.05 3.99
N GLN A 205 -1.06 24.15 4.44
CA GLN A 205 -1.44 24.30 5.85
C GLN A 205 -2.44 23.24 6.32
N GLN A 206 -3.40 22.85 5.49
CA GLN A 206 -4.30 21.72 5.83
C GLN A 206 -3.52 20.41 6.01
N THR A 207 -2.48 20.19 5.22
CA THR A 207 -1.59 19.03 5.33
C THR A 207 -0.79 19.03 6.63
N LEU A 208 -0.22 20.18 7.01
CA LEU A 208 0.48 20.31 8.30
C LEU A 208 -0.48 20.07 9.47
N LYS A 209 -1.68 20.64 9.43
CA LYS A 209 -2.70 20.46 10.47
C LYS A 209 -3.10 19.00 10.64
N LEU A 210 -3.33 18.27 9.55
CA LEU A 210 -3.65 16.84 9.62
C LEU A 210 -2.54 16.05 10.35
N VAL A 211 -1.28 16.37 10.07
CA VAL A 211 -0.12 15.68 10.65
C VAL A 211 0.05 15.99 12.13
N GLU A 212 -0.19 17.25 12.51
CA GLU A 212 -0.24 17.68 13.91
C GLU A 212 -1.36 16.96 14.67
N ASP A 213 -2.58 16.95 14.13
CA ASP A 213 -3.76 16.33 14.76
C ASP A 213 -3.60 14.82 14.96
N MET A 214 -3.01 14.11 14.00
CA MET A 214 -2.91 12.64 14.03
C MET A 214 -1.72 12.11 14.84
N ASN A 215 -0.72 12.97 15.11
CA ASN A 215 0.51 12.63 15.83
C ASN A 215 1.20 11.37 15.29
N PHE A 216 1.50 11.36 13.98
CA PHE A 216 2.23 10.27 13.35
C PHE A 216 3.60 10.09 14.00
N SER A 217 3.99 8.83 14.20
CA SER A 217 5.32 8.50 14.69
C SER A 217 6.38 8.67 13.62
N ASP A 218 6.02 8.46 12.35
CA ASP A 218 6.89 8.79 11.21
C ASP A 218 6.06 9.19 9.99
N ALA A 219 6.63 10.00 9.12
CA ALA A 219 6.00 10.37 7.87
C ALA A 219 7.03 10.51 6.75
N TYR A 220 6.94 9.63 5.76
CA TYR A 220 7.81 9.69 4.60
C TYR A 220 7.35 10.83 3.69
N THR A 221 8.23 11.81 3.52
CA THR A 221 7.91 13.02 2.78
C THR A 221 8.72 13.12 1.50
N PHE A 222 8.03 13.37 0.40
CA PHE A 222 8.60 13.48 -0.92
C PHE A 222 8.16 14.78 -1.58
N ILE A 223 9.06 15.44 -2.29
CA ILE A 223 8.67 16.48 -3.24
C ILE A 223 8.04 15.77 -4.43
N TYR A 224 6.90 16.28 -4.91
CA TYR A 224 6.29 15.79 -6.12
C TYR A 224 7.30 15.73 -7.27
N SER A 225 7.43 14.54 -7.85
CA SER A 225 8.23 14.29 -9.04
C SER A 225 7.29 13.81 -10.14
N SER A 226 7.21 14.58 -11.22
CA SER A 226 6.48 14.17 -12.42
C SER A 226 7.01 12.82 -12.93
N ARG A 227 6.09 11.92 -13.29
CA ARG A 227 6.40 10.60 -13.87
C ARG A 227 5.80 10.53 -15.26
N PRO A 228 6.61 10.29 -16.32
CA PRO A 228 6.09 10.15 -17.68
C PRO A 228 4.94 9.14 -17.76
N GLY A 229 3.89 9.49 -18.51
CA GLY A 229 2.70 8.64 -18.68
C GLY A 229 1.63 8.76 -17.58
N THR A 230 1.90 9.50 -16.49
CA THR A 230 0.90 9.71 -15.42
C THR A 230 0.03 10.94 -15.70
N PRO A 231 -1.27 10.95 -15.31
CA PRO A 231 -2.14 12.11 -15.51
C PRO A 231 -1.60 13.43 -14.91
N ALA A 232 -0.93 13.36 -13.75
CA ALA A 232 -0.36 14.54 -13.10
C ALA A 232 0.84 15.13 -13.86
N ALA A 233 1.49 14.37 -14.74
CA ALA A 233 2.60 14.86 -15.55
C ALA A 233 2.17 15.90 -16.60
N GLY A 234 0.89 15.86 -17.03
CA GLY A 234 0.32 16.83 -17.97
C GLY A 234 -0.21 18.10 -17.31
N VAL A 235 -0.24 18.16 -15.97
CA VAL A 235 -0.74 19.32 -15.23
C VAL A 235 0.38 20.37 -15.13
N LYS A 236 0.04 21.62 -15.46
CA LYS A 236 0.99 22.73 -15.33
C LYS A 236 1.36 22.92 -13.86
N ASP A 237 2.65 22.82 -13.58
CA ASP A 237 3.21 23.07 -12.26
C ASP A 237 3.43 24.58 -12.06
N THR A 238 2.79 25.14 -11.04
CA THR A 238 2.88 26.57 -10.71
C THR A 238 3.87 26.86 -9.59
N LEU A 239 4.43 25.83 -8.95
CA LEU A 239 5.31 25.98 -7.80
C LEU A 239 6.78 25.94 -8.20
N SER A 240 7.55 26.91 -7.70
CA SER A 240 9.00 26.90 -7.88
C SER A 240 9.65 25.78 -7.07
N ILE A 241 10.85 25.37 -7.48
CA ILE A 241 11.62 24.34 -6.78
C ILE A 241 11.97 24.82 -5.35
N GLU A 242 12.23 26.11 -5.19
CA GLU A 242 12.51 26.75 -3.90
C GLU A 242 11.33 26.61 -2.94
N GLU A 243 10.11 26.85 -3.43
CA GLU A 243 8.89 26.73 -2.63
C GLU A 243 8.63 25.28 -2.22
N LYS A 244 8.84 24.32 -3.12
CA LYS A 244 8.72 22.88 -2.79
C LYS A 244 9.75 22.45 -1.73
N LYS A 245 10.98 22.94 -1.84
CA LYS A 245 12.04 22.69 -0.84
C LYS A 245 11.70 23.31 0.51
N ARG A 246 11.15 24.53 0.53
CA ARG A 246 10.68 25.20 1.74
C ARG A 246 9.58 24.38 2.43
N ARG A 247 8.56 23.97 1.69
CA ARG A 247 7.46 23.12 2.21
C ARG A 247 7.98 21.80 2.77
N LEU A 248 8.90 21.13 2.07
CA LEU A 248 9.54 19.91 2.57
C LEU A 248 10.29 20.17 3.90
N TYR A 249 11.01 21.27 3.99
CA TYR A 249 11.74 21.65 5.20
C TYR A 249 10.80 21.89 6.38
N ASP A 250 9.74 22.69 6.17
CA ASP A 250 8.73 23.00 7.18
C ASP A 250 8.05 21.73 7.69
N PHE A 251 7.72 20.81 6.78
CA PHE A 251 7.13 19.52 7.15
C PHE A 251 8.09 18.67 7.99
N LYS A 252 9.36 18.52 7.57
CA LYS A 252 10.36 17.76 8.32
C LYS A 252 10.58 18.34 9.71
N LYS A 253 10.53 19.66 9.85
CA LYS A 253 10.63 20.34 11.14
C LYS A 253 9.45 19.98 12.05
N LEU A 254 8.23 19.92 11.52
CA LEU A 254 7.03 19.50 12.26
C LEU A 254 7.14 18.05 12.75
N ILE A 255 7.47 17.10 11.87
CA ILE A 255 7.63 15.69 12.25
C ILE A 255 8.70 15.50 13.33
N LYS A 256 9.83 16.19 13.22
CA LYS A 256 10.88 16.16 14.23
C LYS A 256 10.40 16.70 15.59
N SER A 257 9.49 17.68 15.58
CA SER A 257 8.85 18.19 16.79
C SER A 257 7.94 17.14 17.42
N ASN A 258 7.08 16.50 16.63
CA ASN A 258 6.16 15.45 17.10
C ASN A 258 6.91 14.25 17.68
N LEU A 259 7.98 13.80 17.02
CA LEU A 259 8.86 12.73 17.50
C LEU A 259 9.45 13.02 18.90
N ARG A 260 9.87 14.26 19.15
CA ARG A 260 10.38 14.67 20.47
C ARG A 260 9.29 14.66 21.54
N HIS A 261 8.04 14.96 21.17
CA HIS A 261 6.91 14.88 22.09
C HIS A 261 6.53 13.43 22.41
N ILE A 262 6.59 12.52 21.43
CA ILE A 262 6.30 11.10 21.62
C ILE A 262 7.35 10.46 22.54
N HIS A 263 8.65 10.64 22.25
CA HIS A 263 9.73 10.07 23.06
C HIS A 263 9.81 10.63 24.48
N ARG A 264 9.19 11.78 24.77
CA ARG A 264 9.11 12.35 26.13
C ARG A 264 7.94 11.81 26.95
N LYS A 265 6.98 11.14 26.32
CA LYS A 265 5.81 10.53 26.99
C LYS A 265 5.98 9.04 27.27
N CYS A 266 6.94 8.37 26.63
CA CYS A 266 7.42 7.04 27.00
C CYS A 266 8.47 7.13 28.10
#